data_AF-A0A0R3TR86-F1
#
_entry.id   AF-A0A0R3TR86-F1
#
_cell.length_a   1.000
_cell.length_b   1.000
_cell.length_c   1.000
_cell.angle_alpha   90.00
_cell.angle_beta   90.00
_cell.angle_gamma   90.00
#
_symmetry.space_group_name_H-M   'P 1'
#
loop_
_entity.id
_entity.type
_entity.pdbx_description
1 polymer ?
#
loop_
_entity_poly.entity_id
_entity_poly.type
_entity_poly.pdbx_seq_one_letter_code
_entity_poly.pdbx_strand_id
1 'polypeptide(L)'
;MATTVPDPRIRQLKIKSNVVKRIAKDKEKYEEEYTTLQQKHDAMKASGAEDIAIKKSNELLEETKMMISDCCSRLTKAYDDLETCFSDCSDLSDHEEYTFAKTILDGKSLCTH
;
A
#
# COMPACT_ATOMS: atom_id res chain seq x y z
N MET A 1 13.49 -38.81 -9.56
CA MET A 1 13.03 -37.46 -9.96
C MET A 1 12.55 -36.78 -8.69
N ALA A 2 13.40 -35.96 -8.06
CA ALA A 2 13.00 -35.21 -6.86
C ALA A 2 12.11 -34.06 -7.32
N THR A 3 10.80 -34.21 -7.12
CA THR A 3 9.87 -33.09 -7.23
C THR A 3 10.24 -32.09 -6.15
N THR A 4 10.93 -31.03 -6.53
CA THR A 4 11.23 -29.86 -5.73
C THR A 4 9.92 -29.20 -5.34
N VAL A 5 9.29 -29.69 -4.27
CA VAL A 5 8.23 -28.95 -3.59
C VAL A 5 8.88 -27.67 -3.09
N PRO A 6 8.52 -26.49 -3.62
CA PRO A 6 9.08 -25.24 -3.12
C PRO A 6 8.74 -25.18 -1.63
N ASP A 7 9.75 -24.89 -0.79
CA ASP A 7 9.57 -24.80 0.65
C ASP A 7 8.31 -23.95 0.94
N PRO A 8 7.38 -24.43 1.78
CA PRO A 8 6.11 -23.75 2.00
C PRO A 8 6.30 -22.29 2.45
N ARG A 9 7.46 -21.96 3.04
CA ARG A 9 7.81 -20.60 3.47
C ARG A 9 8.15 -19.68 2.30
N ILE A 10 8.81 -20.17 1.25
CA ILE A 10 9.04 -19.44 -0.01
C ILE A 10 7.71 -19.06 -0.66
N ARG A 11 6.77 -20.01 -0.71
CA ARG A 11 5.42 -19.75 -1.24
C ARG A 11 4.71 -18.67 -0.42
N GLN A 12 4.84 -18.71 0.91
CA GLN A 12 4.26 -17.68 1.80
C GLN A 12 4.89 -16.31 1.58
N LEU A 13 6.22 -16.21 1.48
CA LEU A 13 6.92 -14.95 1.14
C LEU A 13 6.39 -14.34 -0.14
N LYS A 14 6.23 -15.15 -1.20
CA LYS A 14 5.66 -14.70 -2.46
C LYS A 14 4.24 -14.18 -2.32
N ILE A 15 3.39 -14.90 -1.59
CA ILE A 15 1.99 -14.49 -1.37
C ILE A 15 1.96 -13.16 -0.62
N LYS A 16 2.65 -13.06 0.52
CA LYS A 16 2.68 -11.85 1.36
C LYS A 16 3.26 -10.65 0.64
N SER A 17 4.34 -10.84 -0.12
CA SER A 17 4.94 -9.78 -0.95
C SER A 17 3.97 -9.29 -2.03
N ASN A 18 3.21 -10.20 -2.65
CA ASN A 18 2.17 -9.81 -3.62
C ASN A 18 0.98 -9.09 -2.97
N VAL A 19 0.61 -9.44 -1.72
CA VAL A 19 -0.42 -8.73 -0.96
C VAL A 19 0.00 -7.28 -0.73
N VAL A 20 1.23 -7.05 -0.23
CA VAL A 20 1.79 -5.70 -0.05
C VAL A 20 1.76 -4.93 -1.37
N LYS A 21 2.23 -5.54 -2.47
CA LYS A 21 2.25 -4.92 -3.80
C LYS A 21 0.85 -4.55 -4.30
N ARG A 22 -0.17 -5.36 -4.02
CA ARG A 22 -1.56 -5.06 -4.40
C ARG A 22 -2.11 -3.89 -3.60
N ILE A 23 -1.91 -3.88 -2.29
CA ILE A 23 -2.39 -2.79 -1.41
C ILE A 23 -1.67 -1.47 -1.76
N ALA A 24 -0.37 -1.52 -2.07
CA ALA A 24 0.38 -0.34 -2.50
C ALA A 24 -0.19 0.27 -3.80
N LYS A 25 -0.57 -0.57 -4.78
CA LYS A 25 -1.25 -0.10 -6.00
C LYS A 25 -2.64 0.46 -5.73
N ASP A 26 -3.36 -0.10 -4.76
CA ASP A 26 -4.67 0.39 -4.37
C ASP A 26 -4.55 1.78 -3.73
N LYS A 27 -3.58 1.95 -2.83
CA LYS A 27 -3.21 3.24 -2.23
C LYS A 27 -2.89 4.28 -3.31
N GLU A 28 -2.03 3.93 -4.28
CA GLU A 28 -1.63 4.83 -5.38
C GLU A 28 -2.86 5.37 -6.14
N LYS A 29 -3.81 4.49 -6.50
CA LYS A 29 -5.06 4.93 -7.15
C LYS A 29 -5.87 5.88 -6.30
N TYR A 30 -6.00 5.62 -5.00
CA TYR A 30 -6.72 6.53 -4.10
C TYR A 30 -6.00 7.87 -3.92
N GLU A 31 -4.66 7.89 -3.94
CA GLU A 31 -3.86 9.12 -3.92
C GLU A 31 -4.02 9.96 -5.19
N GLU A 32 -4.08 9.31 -6.36
CA GLU A 32 -4.37 9.98 -7.64
C GLU A 32 -5.78 10.61 -7.64
N GLU A 33 -6.79 9.85 -7.16
CA GLU A 33 -8.15 10.35 -7.00
C GLU A 33 -8.21 11.52 -6.01
N TYR A 34 -7.54 11.40 -4.87
CA TYR A 34 -7.45 12.48 -3.87
C TYR A 34 -6.81 13.74 -4.46
N THR A 35 -5.72 13.59 -5.21
CA THR A 35 -5.05 14.72 -5.88
C THR A 35 -5.99 15.41 -6.86
N THR A 36 -6.72 14.64 -7.66
CA THR A 36 -7.70 15.16 -8.62
C THR A 36 -8.85 15.91 -7.91
N LEU A 37 -9.38 15.33 -6.83
CA LEU A 37 -10.41 15.97 -6.00
C LEU A 37 -9.87 17.25 -5.34
N GLN A 38 -8.61 17.23 -4.91
CA GLN A 38 -7.97 18.34 -4.21
C GLN A 38 -7.77 19.51 -5.17
N GLN A 39 -7.35 19.24 -6.40
CA GLN A 39 -7.26 20.23 -7.47
C GLN A 39 -8.62 20.84 -7.81
N LYS A 40 -9.68 20.02 -7.92
CA LYS A 40 -11.05 20.52 -8.13
C LYS A 40 -11.54 21.39 -6.98
N HIS A 41 -11.26 20.98 -5.74
CA HIS A 41 -11.62 21.74 -4.54
C HIS A 41 -10.92 23.10 -4.50
N ASP A 42 -9.62 23.14 -4.82
CA ASP A 42 -8.83 24.37 -4.86
C ASP A 42 -9.32 25.30 -5.97
N ALA A 43 -9.60 24.77 -7.16
CA ALA A 43 -10.20 25.52 -8.25
C ALA A 43 -11.59 26.09 -7.89
N MET A 44 -12.42 25.33 -7.16
CA MET A 44 -13.72 25.81 -6.67
C MET A 44 -13.55 26.94 -5.65
N LYS A 45 -12.59 26.83 -4.72
CA LYS A 45 -12.25 27.91 -3.78
C LYS A 45 -11.74 29.16 -4.49
N ALA A 46 -10.83 29.01 -5.45
CA ALA A 46 -10.26 30.11 -6.22
C ALA A 46 -11.31 30.83 -7.09
N SER A 47 -12.28 30.09 -7.63
CA SER A 47 -13.36 30.65 -8.43
C SER A 47 -14.48 31.29 -7.60
N GLY A 48 -14.39 31.27 -6.26
CA GLY A 48 -15.42 31.78 -5.37
C GLY A 48 -16.72 30.97 -5.42
N ALA A 49 -16.63 29.65 -5.58
CA ALA A 49 -17.79 28.77 -5.55
C ALA A 49 -18.54 28.87 -4.21
N GLU A 50 -19.83 28.53 -4.23
CA GLU A 50 -20.68 28.59 -3.05
C GLU A 50 -20.16 27.71 -1.90
N ASP A 51 -20.32 28.19 -0.66
CA ASP A 51 -19.86 27.50 0.57
C ASP A 51 -20.37 26.05 0.65
N ILE A 52 -21.61 25.81 0.22
CA ILE A 52 -22.23 24.47 0.18
C ILE A 52 -21.47 23.54 -0.77
N ALA A 53 -21.01 24.03 -1.93
CA ALA A 53 -20.26 23.23 -2.90
C ALA A 53 -18.85 22.93 -2.38
N ILE A 54 -18.20 23.92 -1.75
CA ILE A 54 -16.88 23.75 -1.11
C ILE A 54 -16.98 22.72 0.02
N LYS A 55 -18.02 22.79 0.86
CA LYS A 55 -18.25 21.86 1.97
C LYS A 55 -18.45 20.43 1.48
N LYS A 56 -19.32 20.21 0.48
CA LYS A 56 -19.50 18.89 -0.14
C LYS A 56 -18.21 18.33 -0.74
N SER A 57 -17.44 19.19 -1.39
CA SER A 57 -16.14 18.80 -1.96
C SER A 57 -15.12 18.46 -0.88
N ASN A 58 -15.17 19.11 0.28
CA ASN A 58 -14.34 18.79 1.43
C ASN A 58 -14.72 17.44 2.06
N GLU A 59 -16.02 17.18 2.21
CA GLU A 59 -16.51 15.87 2.67
C GLU A 59 -15.99 14.73 1.78
N LEU A 60 -16.06 14.90 0.45
CA LEU A 60 -15.54 13.91 -0.50
C LEU A 60 -14.02 13.70 -0.39
N LEU A 61 -13.27 14.78 -0.14
CA LEU A 61 -11.83 14.73 0.12
C LEU A 61 -11.53 13.96 1.40
N GLU A 62 -12.29 14.21 2.47
CA GLU A 62 -12.13 13.52 3.74
C GLU A 62 -12.47 12.02 3.62
N GLU A 63 -13.52 11.66 2.89
CA GLU A 63 -13.84 10.26 2.59
C GLU A 63 -12.71 9.56 1.83
N THR A 64 -12.18 10.21 0.80
CA THR A 64 -11.05 9.66 0.02
C THR A 64 -9.80 9.53 0.88
N LYS A 65 -9.53 10.53 1.74
CA LYS A 65 -8.42 10.49 2.70
C LYS A 65 -8.57 9.36 3.72
N MET A 66 -9.79 9.09 4.19
CA MET A 66 -10.07 7.94 5.05
C MET A 66 -9.77 6.61 4.33
N MET A 67 -10.08 6.50 3.04
CA MET A 67 -9.74 5.30 2.24
C MET A 67 -8.23 5.11 2.09
N ILE A 68 -7.47 6.18 1.83
CA ILE A 68 -6.00 6.13 1.80
C ILE A 68 -5.45 5.67 3.16
N SER A 69 -5.99 6.20 4.26
CA SER A 69 -5.58 5.81 5.61
C SER A 69 -5.86 4.34 5.92
N ASP A 70 -7.02 3.80 5.50
CA ASP A 70 -7.31 2.35 5.62
C ASP A 70 -6.30 1.53 4.83
N CYS A 71 -5.98 1.94 3.59
CA CYS A 71 -4.96 1.28 2.79
C CYS A 71 -3.60 1.30 3.47
N CYS A 72 -3.16 2.42 4.06
CA CYS A 72 -1.91 2.51 4.82
C CYS A 72 -1.90 1.57 6.03
N SER A 73 -3.02 1.47 6.76
CA SER A 73 -3.15 0.57 7.91
C SER A 73 -3.06 -0.90 7.48
N ARG A 74 -3.75 -1.28 6.39
CA ARG A 74 -3.67 -2.63 5.80
C ARG A 74 -2.27 -2.94 5.27
N LEU A 75 -1.62 -1.95 4.65
CA LEU A 75 -0.27 -2.08 4.12
C LEU A 75 0.72 -2.32 5.25
N THR A 76 0.60 -1.58 6.36
CA THR A 76 1.42 -1.75 7.56
C THR A 76 1.28 -3.15 8.13
N LYS A 77 0.04 -3.67 8.25
CA LYS A 77 -0.20 -5.06 8.69
C LYS A 77 0.40 -6.09 7.74
N ALA A 78 0.27 -5.88 6.42
CA ALA A 78 0.86 -6.77 5.43
C ALA A 78 2.40 -6.75 5.47
N TYR A 79 3.00 -5.60 5.75
CA TYR A 79 4.44 -5.48 5.97
C TYR A 79 4.90 -6.21 7.23
N ASP A 80 4.18 -6.07 8.34
CA ASP A 80 4.47 -6.77 9.60
C ASP A 80 4.40 -8.30 9.43
N ASP A 81 3.37 -8.76 8.73
CA ASP A 81 3.16 -10.16 8.38
C ASP A 81 4.25 -10.70 7.43
N LEU A 82 4.72 -9.88 6.49
CA LEU A 82 5.85 -10.18 5.61
C LEU A 82 7.17 -10.22 6.37
N GLU A 83 7.42 -9.28 7.28
CA GLU A 83 8.63 -9.18 8.11
C GLU A 83 8.77 -10.37 9.06
N THR A 84 7.65 -10.79 9.66
CA THR A 84 7.57 -12.01 10.46
C THR A 84 7.94 -13.25 9.64
N CYS A 85 7.37 -13.40 8.44
CA CYS A 85 7.74 -14.50 7.54
C CYS A 85 9.17 -14.41 7.03
N PHE A 86 9.68 -13.21 6.78
CA PHE A 86 11.05 -12.97 6.32
C PHE A 86 12.08 -13.37 7.37
N SER A 87 11.81 -13.06 8.64
CA SER A 87 12.66 -13.45 9.77
C SER A 87 12.74 -14.97 9.92
N ASP A 88 11.62 -15.69 9.73
CA ASP A 88 11.58 -17.16 9.75
C ASP A 88 12.32 -17.80 8.54
N CYS A 89 12.46 -17.06 7.45
CA CYS A 89 13.12 -17.50 6.21
C CYS A 89 14.58 -17.05 6.08
N SER A 90 15.24 -16.65 7.16
CA SER A 90 16.60 -16.10 7.11
C SER A 90 17.63 -17.02 6.43
N ASP A 91 17.41 -18.34 6.49
CA ASP A 91 18.25 -19.38 5.86
C ASP A 91 18.05 -19.49 4.33
N LEU A 92 17.00 -18.86 3.78
CA LEU A 92 16.57 -18.97 2.39
C LEU A 92 17.00 -17.77 1.53
N SER A 93 18.09 -17.10 1.92
CA SER A 93 18.56 -15.88 1.26
C SER A 93 19.01 -16.06 -0.20
N ASP A 94 19.26 -17.29 -0.62
CA ASP A 94 19.62 -17.65 -2.00
C ASP A 94 18.44 -17.57 -2.98
N HIS A 95 17.20 -17.55 -2.48
CA HIS A 95 16.00 -17.50 -3.31
C HIS A 95 15.62 -16.08 -3.74
N GLU A 96 15.17 -15.95 -4.99
CA GLU A 96 14.66 -14.69 -5.56
C GLU A 96 13.48 -14.12 -4.75
N GLU A 97 12.60 -14.97 -4.24
CA GLU A 97 11.49 -14.56 -3.37
C GLU A 97 11.94 -13.85 -2.09
N TYR A 98 13.08 -14.26 -1.50
CA TYR A 98 13.63 -13.64 -0.31
C TYR A 98 14.19 -12.24 -0.62
N THR A 99 14.97 -12.11 -1.69
CA THR A 99 15.50 -10.80 -2.13
C THR A 99 14.39 -9.85 -2.57
N PHE A 100 13.32 -10.37 -3.18
CA PHE A 100 12.13 -9.61 -3.51
C PHE A 100 11.39 -9.11 -2.25
N ALA A 101 11.16 -10.00 -1.29
CA ALA A 101 10.55 -9.62 -0.01
C ALA A 101 11.39 -8.56 0.74
N LYS A 102 12.72 -8.68 0.70
CA LYS A 102 13.63 -7.69 1.27
C LYS A 102 13.50 -6.32 0.61
N THR A 103 13.45 -6.26 -0.71
CA THR A 103 13.23 -5.01 -1.46
C THR A 103 11.89 -4.37 -1.11
N ILE A 104 10.83 -5.19 -0.96
CA ILE A 104 9.52 -4.72 -0.53
C ILE A 104 9.60 -4.14 0.89
N LEU A 105 10.23 -4.85 1.83
CA LEU A 105 10.39 -4.41 3.22
C LEU A 105 11.25 -3.14 3.35
N ASP A 106 12.26 -2.96 2.52
CA ASP A 106 13.04 -1.71 2.45
C ASP A 106 12.16 -0.52 2.01
N GLY A 107 11.21 -0.79 1.10
CA GLY A 107 10.19 0.16 0.68
C GLY A 107 9.16 0.54 1.77
N LYS A 108 9.06 -0.20 2.88
CA LYS A 108 8.20 0.11 4.04
C LYS A 108 8.49 1.51 4.60
N SER A 109 9.75 1.94 4.53
CA SER A 109 10.24 3.26 4.97
C SER A 109 9.50 4.44 4.33
N LEU A 110 8.95 4.24 3.12
CA LEU A 110 8.26 5.29 2.36
C LEU A 110 6.81 5.51 2.81
N CYS A 111 6.24 4.62 3.64
CA CYS A 111 4.85 4.74 4.09
C CYS A 111 4.71 5.21 5.55
N THR A 112 5.83 5.33 6.28
CA THR A 112 5.90 5.90 7.63
C THR A 112 6.22 7.39 7.54
N HIS A 113 5.20 8.21 7.28
CA HIS A 113 4.95 9.55 7.86
C HIS A 113 3.96 10.33 6.99
#